data_AF-A0A8S3RCM6-F1
#
_entry.id   AF-A0A8S3RCM6-F1
#
_cell.length_a   1.000
_cell.length_b   1.000
_cell.length_c   1.000
_cell.angle_alpha   90.00
_cell.angle_beta   90.00
_cell.angle_gamma   90.00
#
_symmetry.space_group_name_H-M   'P 1'
#
loop_
_entity.id
_entity.type
_entity.pdbx_description
1 polymer ?
#
loop_
_entity_poly.entity_id
_entity_poly.type
_entity_poly.pdbx_seq_one_letter_code
_entity_poly.pdbx_strand_id
1 'polypeptide(L)'
;MDDQVVLYLMPHKIQKKRYDDMKKAAKCRKFTIVDDFSPEVTHIVTEFETQEQAVRHIGLNTTEENNEESPEFLKISWFTQSIKARKPVEIQDHHRLLRNTQEETQLEILQKYAEMKDENHDYSRALAFRRASCVVKSFPVTVTNVNQLNGINHVGPHSKRVIGELLDGYCDEINRIVNEEWFEKMKVNLY
;
A
#
# COMPACT_ATOMS: atom_id res chain seq x y z
N MET A 1 19.47 13.75 20.91
CA MET A 1 18.12 13.61 21.49
C MET A 1 17.75 12.16 21.26
N ASP A 2 17.37 11.41 22.30
CA ASP A 2 16.90 10.04 22.10
C ASP A 2 15.56 10.13 21.36
N ASP A 3 15.49 9.66 20.11
CA ASP A 3 14.24 9.63 19.33
C ASP A 3 13.24 8.71 20.03
N GLN A 4 12.29 9.32 20.73
CA GLN A 4 11.27 8.60 21.49
C GLN A 4 10.26 8.00 20.52
N VAL A 5 10.21 6.65 20.47
CA VAL A 5 9.25 5.93 19.63
C VAL A 5 7.87 5.93 20.30
N VAL A 6 6.98 6.75 19.76
CA VAL A 6 5.54 6.76 20.07
C VAL A 6 4.83 5.79 19.13
N LEU A 7 4.41 4.65 19.67
CA LEU A 7 3.89 3.49 18.95
C LEU A 7 2.37 3.38 19.09
N TYR A 8 1.67 3.38 17.96
CA TYR A 8 0.28 2.98 17.88
C TYR A 8 0.16 1.56 17.35
N LEU A 9 -0.37 0.65 18.18
CA LEU A 9 -0.73 -0.70 17.76
C LEU A 9 -2.16 -0.67 17.24
N MET A 10 -2.31 -0.90 15.94
CA MET A 10 -3.60 -0.83 15.28
C MET A 10 -4.39 -2.12 15.54
N PRO A 11 -5.58 -2.06 16.18
CA PRO A 11 -6.28 -3.28 16.65
C PRO A 11 -6.93 -4.09 15.51
N HIS A 12 -7.14 -3.47 14.35
CA HIS A 12 -7.80 -4.09 13.19
C HIS A 12 -7.05 -5.34 12.71
N LYS A 13 -7.79 -6.40 12.37
CA LYS A 13 -7.31 -7.74 11.97
C LYS A 13 -6.54 -8.53 13.06
N ILE A 14 -6.15 -7.90 14.16
CA ILE A 14 -5.46 -8.58 15.27
C ILE A 14 -6.49 -9.13 16.27
N GLN A 15 -6.37 -10.41 16.63
CA GLN A 15 -7.20 -11.01 17.68
C GLN A 15 -6.98 -10.31 19.04
N LYS A 16 -8.05 -10.04 19.78
CA LYS A 16 -8.01 -9.31 21.06
C LYS A 16 -6.94 -9.81 22.04
N LYS A 17 -6.84 -11.13 22.23
CA LYS A 17 -5.83 -11.73 23.11
C LYS A 17 -4.40 -11.39 22.65
N ARG A 18 -4.12 -11.56 21.35
CA ARG A 18 -2.82 -11.23 20.75
C ARG A 18 -2.52 -9.74 20.90
N TYR A 19 -3.51 -8.89 20.71
CA TYR A 19 -3.39 -7.44 20.89
C TYR A 19 -3.00 -7.06 22.32
N ASP A 20 -3.68 -7.63 23.31
CA ASP A 20 -3.39 -7.39 24.74
C ASP A 20 -1.97 -7.86 25.11
N ASP A 21 -1.55 -9.01 24.60
CA ASP A 21 -0.20 -9.54 24.81
C ASP A 21 0.86 -8.66 24.16
N MET A 22 0.60 -8.14 22.96
CA MET A 22 1.47 -7.17 22.29
C MET A 22 1.59 -5.86 23.10
N LYS A 23 0.47 -5.29 23.57
CA LYS A 23 0.49 -4.09 24.43
C LYS A 23 1.31 -4.32 25.69
N LYS A 24 1.12 -5.45 26.38
CA LYS A 24 1.91 -5.81 27.58
C LYS A 24 3.40 -5.93 27.26
N ALA A 25 3.75 -6.58 26.15
CA ALA A 25 5.15 -6.79 25.76
C ALA A 25 5.89 -5.46 25.51
N ALA A 26 5.23 -4.48 24.89
CA ALA A 26 5.85 -3.20 24.58
C ALA A 26 5.90 -2.22 25.77
N LYS A 27 4.97 -2.29 26.74
CA LYS A 27 4.99 -1.43 27.95
C LYS A 27 6.26 -1.57 28.78
N CYS A 28 6.91 -2.73 28.72
CA CYS A 28 8.11 -3.00 29.51
C CYS A 28 9.42 -2.54 28.84
N ARG A 29 9.38 -1.69 27.81
CA ARG A 29 10.50 -1.38 26.92
C ARG A 29 10.54 0.11 26.57
N LYS A 30 11.55 0.56 25.83
CA LYS A 30 11.72 1.95 25.35
C LYS A 30 10.67 2.40 24.30
N PHE A 31 9.43 1.92 24.40
CA PHE A 31 8.31 2.40 23.58
C PHE A 31 7.35 3.20 24.44
N THR A 32 6.82 4.28 23.88
CA THR A 32 5.60 4.92 24.40
C THR A 32 4.43 4.38 23.61
N ILE A 33 3.66 3.47 24.19
CA ILE A 33 2.44 2.97 23.51
C ILE A 33 1.30 3.94 23.77
N VAL A 34 0.62 4.34 22.71
CA VAL A 34 -0.65 5.08 22.79
C VAL A 34 -1.82 4.16 22.45
N ASP A 35 -2.95 4.38 23.13
CA ASP A 35 -4.16 3.59 22.92
C ASP A 35 -4.96 4.07 21.69
N ASP A 36 -4.83 5.35 21.34
CA ASP A 36 -5.50 6.01 20.24
C ASP A 36 -4.48 6.62 19.27
N PHE A 37 -4.86 6.72 17.99
CA PHE A 37 -4.04 7.38 16.99
C PHE A 37 -4.08 8.90 17.20
N SER A 38 -2.92 9.55 17.19
CA SER A 38 -2.76 10.99 17.38
C SER A 38 -1.58 11.52 16.54
N PRO A 39 -1.45 12.85 16.35
CA PRO A 39 -0.32 13.44 15.63
C PRO A 39 1.06 13.16 16.26
N GLU A 40 1.11 12.75 17.53
CA GLU A 40 2.37 12.39 18.21
C GLU A 40 2.86 10.99 17.83
N VAL A 41 2.03 10.18 17.16
CA VAL A 41 2.39 8.84 16.72
C VAL A 41 3.47 8.94 15.66
N THR A 42 4.60 8.30 15.95
CA THR A 42 5.74 8.21 15.02
C THR A 42 5.74 6.87 14.27
N HIS A 43 5.16 5.82 14.87
CA HIS A 43 5.18 4.47 14.32
C HIS A 43 3.80 3.82 14.45
N ILE A 44 3.29 3.25 13.36
CA ILE A 44 2.05 2.48 13.32
C ILE A 44 2.41 1.03 12.99
N VAL A 45 1.96 0.09 13.82
CA VAL A 45 2.13 -1.35 13.58
C VAL A 45 0.78 -2.00 13.35
N THR A 46 0.66 -2.75 12.26
CA THR A 46 -0.61 -3.32 11.80
C THR A 46 -0.43 -4.65 11.05
N GLU A 47 -1.52 -5.40 10.91
CA GLU A 47 -1.62 -6.65 10.13
C GLU A 47 -2.24 -6.42 8.74
N PHE A 48 -2.42 -5.16 8.35
CA PHE A 48 -2.67 -4.80 6.96
C PHE A 48 -1.44 -5.05 6.09
N GLU A 49 -1.67 -5.26 4.79
CA GLU A 49 -0.61 -5.55 3.82
C GLU A 49 -0.04 -4.26 3.24
N THR A 50 -0.86 -3.23 3.12
CA THR A 50 -0.49 -1.93 2.54
C THR A 50 -0.82 -0.75 3.46
N GLN A 51 -0.16 0.39 3.23
CA GLN A 51 -0.40 1.61 4.00
C GLN A 51 -1.81 2.15 3.81
N GLU A 52 -2.38 2.05 2.62
CA GLU A 52 -3.68 2.60 2.25
C GLU A 52 -4.81 1.86 2.96
N GLN A 53 -4.69 0.54 3.07
CA GLN A 53 -5.61 -0.25 3.91
C GLN A 53 -5.59 0.24 5.35
N ALA A 54 -4.40 0.53 5.90
CA ALA A 54 -4.26 1.02 7.26
C ALA A 54 -4.82 2.44 7.42
N VAL A 55 -4.45 3.36 6.54
CA VAL A 55 -4.89 4.75 6.46
C VAL A 55 -6.42 4.88 6.42
N ARG A 56 -7.10 4.07 5.59
CA ARG A 56 -8.57 4.06 5.51
C ARG A 56 -9.25 3.79 6.85
N HIS A 57 -8.64 2.98 7.71
CA HIS A 57 -9.22 2.62 9.01
C HIS A 57 -8.94 3.65 10.10
N ILE A 58 -7.86 4.43 9.97
CA ILE A 58 -7.52 5.49 10.93
C ILE A 58 -8.06 6.87 10.49
N GLY A 59 -8.70 6.95 9.31
CA GLY A 59 -9.29 8.19 8.82
C GLY A 59 -8.27 9.28 8.47
N LEU A 60 -7.02 8.89 8.21
CA LEU A 60 -6.01 9.82 7.74
C LEU A 60 -6.34 10.24 6.31
N ASN A 61 -6.59 11.54 6.11
CA ASN A 61 -6.64 12.11 4.77
C ASN A 61 -5.21 12.18 4.26
N THR A 62 -4.84 11.29 3.34
CA THR A 62 -3.56 11.35 2.64
C THR A 62 -3.65 12.49 1.63
N THR A 63 -3.62 13.74 2.10
CA THR A 63 -3.26 14.85 1.23
C THR A 63 -1.78 14.66 0.93
N GLU A 64 -1.52 14.35 -0.33
CA GLU A 64 -0.21 14.40 -0.96
C GLU A 64 0.50 15.67 -0.50
N GLU A 65 1.63 15.49 0.19
CA GLU A 65 2.85 16.29 0.04
C GLU A 65 3.86 15.85 1.10
N ASN A 66 5.13 15.98 0.73
CA ASN A 66 6.31 15.45 1.40
C ASN A 66 6.53 16.03 2.80
N ASN A 67 5.80 15.57 3.81
CA ASN A 67 6.13 15.88 5.20
C ASN A 67 7.00 14.78 5.81
N GLU A 68 8.20 15.16 6.25
CA GLU A 68 9.10 14.40 7.13
C GLU A 68 8.42 13.95 8.45
N GLU A 69 7.20 14.41 8.72
CA GLU A 69 6.43 14.14 9.93
C GLU A 69 5.36 13.04 9.79
N SER A 70 5.27 12.35 8.64
CA SER A 70 4.32 11.25 8.49
C SER A 70 4.74 10.02 9.32
N PRO A 71 3.80 9.33 9.99
CA PRO A 71 4.13 8.16 10.80
C PRO A 71 4.65 7.00 9.94
N GLU A 72 5.56 6.22 10.51
CA GLU A 72 6.11 5.03 9.87
C GLU A 72 5.14 3.85 9.94
N PHE A 73 4.67 3.37 8.77
CA PHE A 73 3.76 2.22 8.68
C PHE A 73 4.55 0.91 8.58
N LEU A 74 4.44 0.08 9.62
CA LEU A 74 5.30 -1.08 9.82
C LEU A 74 4.51 -2.39 9.99
N LYS A 75 5.12 -3.47 9.51
CA LYS A 75 4.65 -4.85 9.70
C LYS A 75 4.83 -5.30 11.14
N ILE A 76 4.03 -6.29 11.56
CA ILE A 76 4.20 -6.98 12.86
C ILE A 76 5.62 -7.55 13.06
N SER A 77 6.32 -7.91 11.98
CA SER A 77 7.69 -8.43 12.05
C SER A 77 8.65 -7.46 12.74
N TRP A 78 8.60 -6.16 12.40
CA TRP A 78 9.43 -5.14 13.05
C TRP A 78 9.15 -5.06 14.56
N PHE A 79 7.87 -5.10 14.94
CA PHE A 79 7.47 -5.10 16.35
C PHE A 79 8.06 -6.30 17.08
N THR A 80 7.90 -7.50 16.55
CA THR A 80 8.42 -8.73 17.18
C THR A 80 9.94 -8.72 17.30
N GLN A 81 10.66 -8.24 16.29
CA GLN A 81 12.11 -8.07 16.35
C GLN A 81 12.51 -7.06 17.43
N SER A 82 11.79 -5.95 17.54
CA SER A 82 12.06 -4.92 18.54
C SER A 82 11.76 -5.38 19.98
N ILE A 83 10.69 -6.17 20.18
CA ILE A 83 10.43 -6.83 21.46
C ILE A 83 11.59 -7.77 21.85
N LYS A 84 12.08 -8.57 20.90
CA LYS A 84 13.21 -9.49 21.10
C LYS A 84 14.51 -8.74 21.43
N ALA A 85 14.79 -7.64 20.71
CA ALA A 85 15.93 -6.77 20.95
C ALA A 85 15.80 -5.90 22.22
N ARG A 86 14.59 -5.87 22.83
CA ARG A 86 14.22 -5.05 24.00
C ARG A 86 14.33 -3.54 23.78
N LYS A 87 14.36 -3.10 22.52
CA LYS A 87 14.40 -1.70 22.08
C LYS A 87 13.84 -1.60 20.65
N PRO A 88 13.35 -0.43 20.20
CA PRO A 88 13.09 -0.20 18.79
C PRO A 88 14.35 -0.54 17.97
N VAL A 89 14.21 -1.44 16.98
CA VAL A 89 15.29 -1.69 16.03
C VAL A 89 15.21 -0.68 14.88
N GLU A 90 16.34 -0.44 14.24
CA GLU A 90 16.39 0.38 13.03
C GLU A 90 15.42 -0.16 11.97
N ILE A 91 14.67 0.75 11.35
CA ILE A 91 13.70 0.41 10.31
C ILE A 91 14.48 0.01 9.05
N GLN A 92 14.05 -1.09 8.43
CA GLN A 92 14.60 -1.58 7.17
C GLN A 92 13.44 -1.72 6.18
N ASP A 93 13.73 -1.78 4.89
CA ASP A 93 12.67 -1.80 3.86
C ASP A 93 11.70 -2.97 4.04
N HIS A 94 12.20 -4.13 4.46
CA HIS A 94 11.35 -5.30 4.69
C HIS A 94 10.39 -5.14 5.89
N HIS A 95 10.66 -4.20 6.80
CA HIS A 95 9.80 -3.83 7.92
C HIS A 95 8.62 -2.94 7.50
N ARG A 96 8.79 -2.16 6.43
CA ARG A 96 7.79 -1.20 5.96
C ARG A 96 6.62 -1.91 5.30
N LEU A 97 5.41 -1.39 5.51
CA LEU A 97 4.26 -1.77 4.68
C LEU A 97 4.48 -1.28 3.26
N LEU A 98 3.97 -2.04 2.30
CA LEU A 98 3.95 -1.60 0.91
C LEU A 98 3.10 -0.33 0.83
N ARG A 99 3.66 0.71 0.24
CA ARG A 99 2.91 1.89 -0.15
C ARG A 99 2.41 1.61 -1.55
N ASN A 100 1.11 1.75 -1.75
CA ASN A 100 0.60 1.87 -3.10
C ASN A 100 1.15 3.18 -3.66
N THR A 101 2.23 3.06 -4.45
CA THR A 101 2.57 4.12 -5.40
C THR A 101 1.30 4.40 -6.20
N GLN A 102 1.09 5.64 -6.65
CA GLN A 102 -0.13 6.04 -7.36
C GLN A 102 -0.49 5.08 -8.53
N GLU A 103 0.53 4.43 -9.09
CA GLU A 103 0.48 3.32 -10.06
C GLU A 103 -0.33 2.08 -9.62
N GLU A 104 -0.41 1.82 -8.31
CA GLU A 104 -1.15 0.70 -7.69
C GLU A 104 -2.68 0.89 -7.70
N THR A 105 -3.22 1.98 -8.22
CA THR A 105 -4.67 2.07 -8.51
C THR A 105 -4.95 2.00 -10.01
N GLN A 106 -4.10 2.59 -10.83
CA GLN A 106 -4.39 2.84 -12.23
C GLN A 106 -4.31 1.58 -13.09
N LEU A 107 -3.27 0.75 -12.94
CA LEU A 107 -3.20 -0.55 -13.62
C LEU A 107 -4.27 -1.53 -13.12
N GLU A 108 -4.64 -1.46 -11.85
CA GLU A 108 -5.72 -2.28 -11.28
C GLU A 108 -7.11 -1.82 -11.73
N ILE A 109 -7.32 -0.52 -11.94
CA ILE A 109 -8.55 0.02 -12.55
C ILE A 109 -8.69 -0.55 -13.95
N LEU A 110 -7.63 -0.55 -14.74
CA LEU A 110 -7.64 -1.13 -16.09
C LEU A 110 -7.88 -2.64 -16.07
N GLN A 111 -7.28 -3.36 -15.11
CA GLN A 111 -7.57 -4.78 -14.90
C GLN A 111 -9.06 -5.00 -14.57
N LYS A 112 -9.59 -4.34 -13.54
CA LYS A 112 -10.98 -4.49 -13.08
C LYS A 112 -11.98 -4.09 -14.17
N TYR A 113 -11.69 -3.02 -14.88
CA TYR A 113 -12.50 -2.59 -16.01
C TYR A 113 -12.55 -3.67 -17.10
N ALA A 114 -11.39 -4.24 -17.46
CA ALA A 114 -11.33 -5.33 -18.43
C ALA A 114 -12.07 -6.59 -17.95
N GLU A 115 -11.99 -6.94 -16.66
CA GLU A 115 -12.75 -8.06 -16.07
C GLU A 115 -14.28 -7.83 -16.10
N MET A 116 -14.72 -6.59 -15.90
CA MET A 116 -16.15 -6.25 -15.81
C MET A 116 -16.82 -6.00 -17.17
N LYS A 117 -16.10 -5.42 -18.13
CA LYS A 117 -16.65 -5.13 -19.48
C LYS A 117 -16.84 -6.37 -20.33
N ASP A 118 -16.47 -7.54 -19.80
CA ASP A 118 -16.15 -8.70 -20.60
C ASP A 118 -17.40 -9.39 -21.19
N GLU A 119 -17.90 -8.86 -22.30
CA GLU A 119 -18.92 -9.50 -23.14
C GLU A 119 -18.32 -10.62 -24.04
N ASN A 120 -16.98 -10.68 -24.19
CA ASN A 120 -16.28 -11.55 -25.16
C ASN A 120 -15.07 -12.36 -24.62
N HIS A 121 -14.89 -12.46 -23.31
CA HIS A 121 -13.79 -13.21 -22.65
C HIS A 121 -12.37 -12.73 -22.98
N ASP A 122 -12.10 -11.43 -23.02
CA ASP A 122 -10.73 -10.89 -23.08
C ASP A 122 -10.03 -10.88 -21.70
N TYR A 123 -10.07 -12.04 -21.03
CA TYR A 123 -9.26 -12.35 -19.86
C TYR A 123 -7.77 -12.05 -20.08
N SER A 124 -7.33 -12.07 -21.34
CA SER A 124 -5.95 -11.78 -21.72
C SER A 124 -5.55 -10.34 -21.37
N ARG A 125 -6.46 -9.37 -21.52
CA ARG A 125 -6.23 -7.97 -21.17
C ARG A 125 -6.15 -7.76 -19.67
N ALA A 126 -7.12 -8.30 -18.93
CA ALA A 126 -7.10 -8.27 -17.46
C ALA A 126 -5.82 -8.91 -16.91
N LEU A 127 -5.46 -10.08 -17.44
CA LEU A 127 -4.24 -10.78 -17.04
C LEU A 127 -2.97 -10.00 -17.36
N ALA A 128 -2.93 -9.29 -18.50
CA ALA A 128 -1.79 -8.44 -18.86
C ALA A 128 -1.62 -7.28 -17.87
N PHE A 129 -2.70 -6.58 -17.51
CA PHE A 129 -2.63 -5.51 -16.51
C PHE A 129 -2.31 -6.01 -15.11
N ARG A 130 -2.86 -7.16 -14.72
CA ARG A 130 -2.49 -7.83 -13.45
C ARG A 130 -1.00 -8.13 -13.39
N ARG A 131 -0.44 -8.73 -14.46
CA ARG A 131 1.00 -9.03 -14.54
C ARG A 131 1.86 -7.78 -14.51
N ALA A 132 1.48 -6.76 -15.27
CA ALA A 132 2.17 -5.47 -15.28
C ALA A 132 2.17 -4.82 -13.90
N SER A 133 1.02 -4.82 -13.21
CA SER A 133 0.87 -4.34 -11.83
C SER A 133 1.79 -5.11 -10.88
N CYS A 134 1.80 -6.45 -10.91
CA CYS A 134 2.72 -7.24 -10.08
C CYS A 134 4.20 -6.93 -10.34
N VAL A 135 4.59 -6.71 -11.60
CA VAL A 135 5.97 -6.35 -11.94
C VAL A 135 6.34 -4.99 -11.37
N VAL A 136 5.49 -3.99 -11.54
CA VAL A 136 5.71 -2.63 -11.00
C VAL A 136 5.84 -2.67 -9.47
N LYS A 137 4.92 -3.36 -8.79
CA LYS A 137 4.92 -3.50 -7.31
C LYS A 137 6.15 -4.22 -6.75
N SER A 138 6.65 -5.21 -7.49
CA SER A 138 7.81 -6.01 -7.09
C SER A 138 9.12 -5.47 -7.65
N PHE A 139 9.09 -4.33 -8.34
CA PHE A 139 10.29 -3.76 -8.92
C PHE A 139 11.24 -3.30 -7.80
N PRO A 140 12.56 -3.56 -7.90
CA PRO A 140 13.50 -3.25 -6.81
C PRO A 140 13.61 -1.77 -6.45
N VAL A 141 13.18 -0.89 -7.36
CA VAL A 141 13.15 0.56 -7.21
C VAL A 141 11.81 1.08 -7.70
N THR A 142 11.43 2.29 -7.30
CA THR A 142 10.26 2.94 -7.91
C THR A 142 10.47 3.08 -9.41
N VAL A 143 9.49 2.64 -10.20
CA VAL A 143 9.50 2.85 -11.63
C VAL A 143 9.23 4.33 -11.86
N THR A 144 10.17 5.04 -12.48
CA THR A 144 10.03 6.45 -12.87
C THR A 144 10.12 6.63 -14.38
N ASN A 145 10.56 5.59 -15.08
CA ASN A 145 10.68 5.57 -16.52
C ASN A 145 10.34 4.17 -17.05
N VAL A 146 9.46 4.10 -18.05
CA VAL A 146 9.03 2.84 -18.67
C VAL A 146 10.20 2.00 -19.21
N ASN A 147 11.32 2.63 -19.57
CA ASN A 147 12.51 1.93 -20.06
C ASN A 147 13.16 1.04 -19.00
N GLN A 148 12.93 1.29 -17.71
CA GLN A 148 13.36 0.40 -16.62
C GLN A 148 12.71 -0.99 -16.74
N LEU A 149 11.57 -1.08 -17.44
CA LEU A 149 10.85 -2.33 -17.69
C LEU A 149 11.27 -3.03 -18.99
N ASN A 150 12.35 -2.57 -19.63
CA ASN A 150 12.88 -3.24 -20.83
C ASN A 150 13.51 -4.58 -20.49
N GLY A 151 13.17 -5.61 -21.29
CA GLY A 151 13.58 -6.98 -21.04
C GLY A 151 12.82 -7.72 -19.94
N ILE A 152 11.89 -7.08 -19.23
CA ILE A 152 11.08 -7.77 -18.20
C ILE A 152 10.00 -8.63 -18.85
N ASN A 153 9.96 -9.90 -18.43
CA ASN A 153 8.92 -10.85 -18.84
C ASN A 153 7.53 -10.36 -18.39
N HIS A 154 6.50 -10.71 -19.16
CA HIS A 154 5.09 -10.44 -18.82
C HIS A 154 4.62 -8.98 -18.87
N VAL A 155 5.50 -8.01 -19.18
CA VAL A 155 5.09 -6.62 -19.49
C VAL A 155 5.20 -6.38 -20.99
N GLY A 156 4.09 -6.58 -21.70
CA GLY A 156 4.02 -6.42 -23.15
C GLY A 156 3.99 -4.96 -23.61
N PRO A 157 4.11 -4.69 -24.93
CA PRO A 157 4.12 -3.33 -25.49
C PRO A 157 2.92 -2.48 -25.09
N HIS A 158 1.72 -3.07 -25.03
CA HIS A 158 0.51 -2.37 -24.61
C HIS A 158 0.59 -1.90 -23.15
N SER A 159 0.98 -2.80 -22.24
CA SER A 159 1.17 -2.47 -20.81
C SER A 159 2.27 -1.43 -20.62
N LYS A 160 3.37 -1.51 -21.39
CA LYS A 160 4.44 -0.50 -21.35
C LYS A 160 3.95 0.88 -21.77
N ARG A 161 3.21 0.98 -22.88
CA ARG A 161 2.63 2.24 -23.33
C ARG A 161 1.78 2.87 -22.23
N VAL A 162 0.85 2.08 -21.66
CA VAL A 162 0.01 2.55 -20.56
C VAL A 162 0.86 2.98 -19.37
N ILE A 163 1.80 2.16 -18.91
CA ILE A 163 2.70 2.53 -17.80
C ILE A 163 3.42 3.85 -18.09
N GLY A 164 3.90 4.06 -19.31
CA GLY A 164 4.50 5.33 -19.73
C GLY A 164 3.56 6.52 -19.53
N GLU A 165 2.31 6.41 -20.01
CA GLU A 165 1.27 7.42 -19.80
C GLU A 165 1.00 7.68 -18.30
N LEU A 166 0.96 6.63 -17.48
CA LEU A 166 0.78 6.77 -16.03
C LEU A 166 1.96 7.47 -15.36
N LEU A 167 3.20 7.15 -15.77
CA LEU A 167 4.41 7.80 -15.29
C LEU A 167 4.49 9.27 -15.71
N ASP A 168 3.96 9.61 -16.88
CA ASP A 168 3.80 10.98 -17.36
C ASP A 168 2.65 11.73 -16.63
N GLY A 169 1.94 11.04 -15.73
CA GLY A 169 0.89 11.59 -14.87
C GLY A 169 -0.50 11.61 -15.49
N TYR A 170 -0.69 11.07 -16.70
CA TYR A 170 -1.96 11.15 -17.41
C TYR A 170 -2.20 9.99 -18.38
N CYS A 171 -3.28 9.24 -18.17
CA CYS A 171 -3.74 8.22 -19.12
C CYS A 171 -5.22 8.46 -19.51
N ASP A 172 -5.44 8.72 -20.79
CA ASP A 172 -6.77 8.95 -21.39
C ASP A 172 -7.75 7.81 -21.09
N GLU A 173 -7.27 6.56 -21.19
CA GLU A 173 -8.12 5.40 -20.99
C GLU A 173 -8.64 5.34 -19.55
N ILE A 174 -7.78 5.59 -18.57
CA ILE A 174 -8.18 5.63 -17.18
C ILE A 174 -9.16 6.77 -16.93
N ASN A 175 -8.88 7.96 -17.45
CA ASN A 175 -9.78 9.10 -17.29
C ASN A 175 -11.18 8.81 -17.86
N ARG A 176 -11.28 8.09 -18.98
CA ARG A 176 -12.58 7.66 -19.51
C ARG A 176 -13.27 6.65 -18.59
N ILE A 177 -12.52 5.64 -18.13
CA ILE A 177 -13.03 4.57 -17.27
C ILE A 177 -13.58 5.14 -15.95
N VAL A 178 -12.82 6.00 -15.27
CA VAL A 178 -13.23 6.54 -13.96
C VAL A 178 -14.43 7.48 -14.04
N ASN A 179 -14.66 8.10 -15.21
CA ASN A 179 -15.82 8.96 -15.46
C ASN A 179 -17.00 8.20 -16.10
N GLU A 180 -16.89 6.88 -16.31
CA GLU A 180 -17.97 6.06 -16.85
C GLU A 180 -18.96 5.65 -15.76
N GLU A 181 -20.22 6.12 -15.87
CA GLU A 181 -21.28 5.83 -14.89
C GLU A 181 -21.52 4.32 -14.68
N TRP A 182 -21.42 3.53 -15.76
CA TRP A 182 -21.54 2.08 -15.69
C TRP A 182 -20.46 1.45 -14.81
N PHE A 183 -19.21 1.88 -14.96
CA PHE A 183 -18.09 1.30 -14.21
C PHE A 183 -18.24 1.62 -12.72
N GLU A 184 -18.67 2.84 -12.40
CA GLU A 184 -18.95 3.23 -11.02
C GLU A 184 -20.09 2.41 -10.39
N LYS A 185 -21.19 2.20 -11.12
CA LYS A 185 -22.28 1.31 -10.68
C LYS A 185 -21.81 -0.13 -10.45
N MET A 186 -20.92 -0.65 -11.30
CA MET A 186 -20.42 -2.01 -11.14
C MET A 186 -19.48 -2.19 -9.95
N LYS A 187 -18.67 -1.17 -9.61
CA LYS A 187 -17.84 -1.20 -8.40
C LYS A 187 -18.69 -1.32 -7.12
N VAL A 188 -19.80 -0.60 -7.04
CA VAL A 188 -20.67 -0.56 -5.85
C VAL A 188 -21.37 -1.91 -5.62
N ASN A 189 -21.68 -2.67 -6.67
CA ASN A 189 -22.37 -3.96 -6.54
C ASN A 189 -21.47 -5.13 -6.10
N LEU A 190 -20.15 -4.92 -5.97
CA LEU A 190 -19.18 -5.95 -5.58
C LEU A 190 -18.73 -5.84 -4.11
N TYR A 191 -19.22 -4.85 -3.36
CA TYR A 191 -18.87 -4.60 -1.94
C TYR A 191 -20.10 -4.31 -1.08
#